data_AF-A0A655JK45-F1
#
_entry.id   AF-A0A655JK45-F1
#
_cell.length_a   1.000
_cell.length_b   1.000
_cell.length_c   1.000
_cell.angle_alpha   90.00
_cell.angle_beta   90.00
_cell.angle_gamma   90.00
#
_symmetry.space_group_name_H-M   'P 1'
#
loop_
_entity.id
_entity.type
_entity.pdbx_description
1 polymer ?
#
loop_
_entity_poly.entity_id
_entity_poly.type
_entity_poly.pdbx_seq_one_letter_code
_entity_poly.pdbx_strand_id
1 'polypeptide(L)'
;MFALLRVRPEFATTTTQLRMFTSTGRLVDAKVTWVRTIIAGPVPQCGYFVQPDRPERLILDGPLLPGDWTVELNYLANSDGSMALALSDGPERKVPVHPGLNRVYARLPGAGDAITVRANTTALSLCIGAAPVGFLAPA
;
A
#
# COMPACT_ATOMS: atom_id res chain seq x y z
N MET A 1 18.18 11.98 -10.27
CA MET A 1 19.63 12.19 -10.07
C MET A 1 20.20 11.11 -9.15
N PHE A 2 20.40 9.90 -9.67
CA PHE A 2 21.21 8.80 -9.09
C PHE A 2 21.83 7.91 -10.21
N ALA A 3 21.73 8.36 -11.47
CA ALA A 3 22.02 7.54 -12.65
C ALA A 3 23.51 7.18 -12.84
N LEU A 4 24.41 7.84 -12.10
CA LEU A 4 25.87 7.69 -12.18
C LEU A 4 26.44 6.72 -11.14
N LEU A 5 25.61 6.17 -10.23
CA LEU A 5 26.08 5.18 -9.26
C LEU A 5 26.30 3.82 -9.96
N ARG A 6 27.51 3.27 -9.83
CA ARG A 6 27.89 1.96 -10.41
C ARG A 6 27.04 0.82 -9.85
N VAL A 7 26.69 0.90 -8.57
CA VAL A 7 25.68 0.05 -7.92
C VAL A 7 24.41 0.87 -7.83
N ARG A 8 23.36 0.45 -8.55
CA ARG A 8 22.04 1.04 -8.46
C ARG A 8 21.22 0.19 -7.50
N PRO A 9 21.12 0.54 -6.21
CA PRO A 9 20.21 -0.17 -5.34
C PRO A 9 18.79 -0.02 -5.91
N GLU A 10 18.08 -1.14 -6.03
CA GLU A 10 16.67 -1.08 -6.34
C GLU A 10 15.94 -0.42 -5.17
N PHE A 11 15.19 0.63 -5.46
CA PHE A 11 14.30 1.20 -4.46
C PHE A 11 13.11 0.26 -4.32
N ALA A 12 13.00 -0.37 -3.14
CA ALA A 12 11.84 -1.18 -2.83
C ALA A 12 10.57 -0.34 -2.96
N THR A 13 9.55 -0.91 -3.60
CA THR A 13 8.22 -0.29 -3.74
C THR A 13 7.36 -0.49 -2.49
N THR A 14 7.88 -1.19 -1.47
CA THR A 14 7.20 -1.45 -0.20
C THR A 14 8.16 -1.32 0.97
N THR A 15 7.65 -0.93 2.14
CA THR A 15 8.41 -0.83 3.39
C THR A 15 7.49 -0.93 4.60
N THR A 16 7.99 -1.41 5.74
CA THR A 16 7.32 -1.31 7.04
C THR A 16 7.79 -0.08 7.84
N GLN A 17 8.88 0.55 7.41
CA GLN A 17 9.47 1.75 8.00
C GLN A 17 9.45 2.89 6.98
N LEU A 18 8.49 3.80 7.13
CA LEU A 18 8.32 4.93 6.23
C LEU A 18 9.24 6.09 6.64
N ARG A 19 10.16 6.46 5.75
CA ARG A 19 11.10 7.57 5.95
C ARG A 19 11.17 8.43 4.71
N MET A 20 11.54 9.69 4.87
CA MET A 20 11.73 10.63 3.77
C MET A 20 12.94 11.53 3.98
N PHE A 21 13.47 12.10 2.89
CA PHE A 21 14.46 13.16 2.97
C PHE A 21 13.79 14.53 3.04
N THR A 22 14.29 15.40 3.91
CA THR A 22 13.93 16.82 3.94
C THR A 22 14.61 17.58 2.80
N SER A 23 14.19 18.82 2.56
CA SER A 23 14.86 19.74 1.61
C SER A 23 16.33 20.03 1.97
N THR A 24 16.71 19.81 3.23
CA THR A 24 18.08 19.93 3.73
C THR A 24 18.88 18.62 3.65
N GLY A 25 18.30 17.55 3.10
CA GLY A 25 18.96 16.26 2.91
C GLY A 25 19.00 15.36 4.15
N ARG A 26 18.23 15.67 5.21
CA ARG A 26 18.14 14.82 6.41
C ARG A 26 17.11 13.72 6.21
N LEU A 27 17.45 12.49 6.59
CA LEU A 27 16.50 11.38 6.64
C LEU A 27 15.68 11.47 7.94
N VAL A 28 14.36 11.52 7.83
CA VAL A 28 13.41 11.62 8.94
C VAL A 28 12.28 10.62 8.80
N ASP A 29 11.60 10.33 9.90
CA ASP A 29 10.36 9.56 9.88
C ASP A 29 9.27 10.31 9.10
N ALA A 30 8.46 9.54 8.39
CA ALA A 30 7.42 10.07 7.53
C ALA A 30 6.06 9.43 7.84
N LYS A 31 5.01 10.16 7.48
CA LYS A 31 3.63 9.69 7.45
C LYS A 31 3.03 9.89 6.07
N VAL A 32 1.97 9.15 5.77
CA VAL A 32 1.17 9.33 4.56
C VAL A 32 0.17 10.47 4.81
N THR A 33 0.13 11.44 3.89
CA THR A 33 -0.86 12.52 3.93
C THR A 33 -2.24 11.98 3.56
N TRP A 34 -3.27 12.68 4.03
CA TRP A 34 -4.66 12.27 3.84
C TRP A 34 -5.21 12.92 2.57
N VAL A 35 -4.71 12.50 1.41
CA VAL A 35 -5.25 12.97 0.12
C VAL A 35 -6.54 12.24 -0.19
N ARG A 36 -6.53 10.92 -0.01
CA ARG A 36 -7.70 10.03 -0.03
C ARG A 36 -7.62 9.03 1.10
N THR A 37 -8.73 8.36 1.33
CA THR A 37 -8.87 7.32 2.34
C THR A 37 -9.55 6.11 1.72
N ILE A 38 -9.02 4.92 1.99
CA ILE A 38 -9.76 3.68 1.80
C ILE A 38 -10.93 3.68 2.79
N ILE A 39 -12.17 3.64 2.29
CA ILE A 39 -13.35 3.64 3.16
C ILE A 39 -13.46 2.33 3.95
N ALA A 40 -14.30 2.32 4.99
CA ALA A 40 -14.52 1.11 5.76
C ALA A 40 -15.14 0.00 4.87
N GLY A 41 -14.51 -1.18 4.89
CA GLY A 41 -15.02 -2.34 4.17
C GLY A 41 -16.26 -2.96 4.83
N PRO A 42 -17.01 -3.79 4.09
CA PRO A 42 -18.33 -4.27 4.51
C PRO A 42 -18.29 -5.36 5.59
N VAL A 43 -17.13 -5.97 5.86
CA VAL A 43 -17.01 -7.08 6.82
C VAL A 43 -16.72 -6.51 8.22
N PRO A 44 -17.64 -6.69 9.20
CA PRO A 44 -17.42 -6.22 10.56
C PRO A 44 -16.10 -6.75 11.13
N GLN A 45 -15.38 -5.90 11.87
CA GLN A 45 -14.09 -6.22 12.52
C GLN A 45 -12.92 -6.60 11.58
N CYS A 46 -13.17 -6.70 10.27
CA CYS A 46 -12.17 -7.09 9.27
C CYS A 46 -11.93 -5.98 8.23
N GLY A 47 -12.97 -5.25 7.85
CA GLY A 47 -12.95 -4.33 6.70
C GLY A 47 -13.17 -5.10 5.41
N TYR A 48 -12.13 -5.28 4.61
CA TYR A 48 -12.16 -6.08 3.38
C TYR A 48 -11.52 -7.44 3.60
N PHE A 49 -12.23 -8.51 3.27
CA PHE A 49 -11.76 -9.88 3.42
C PHE A 49 -11.25 -10.42 2.08
N VAL A 50 -9.94 -10.62 1.97
CA VAL A 50 -9.27 -11.00 0.71
C VAL A 50 -8.71 -12.41 0.80
N GLN A 51 -8.96 -13.20 -0.24
CA GLN A 51 -8.39 -14.54 -0.45
C GLN A 51 -7.96 -14.71 -1.92
N PRO A 52 -7.21 -15.76 -2.31
CA PRO A 52 -6.73 -15.90 -3.68
C PRO A 52 -7.87 -16.01 -4.72
N ASP A 53 -8.96 -16.67 -4.33
CA ASP A 53 -10.21 -16.83 -5.09
C ASP A 53 -11.21 -15.69 -4.86
N ARG A 54 -10.90 -14.77 -3.93
CA ARG A 54 -11.73 -13.63 -3.56
C ARG A 54 -10.91 -12.32 -3.58
N PRO A 55 -10.61 -11.78 -4.77
CA PRO A 55 -10.06 -10.44 -4.88
C PRO A 55 -11.11 -9.40 -4.44
N GLU A 56 -10.66 -8.31 -3.84
CA GLU A 56 -11.53 -7.23 -3.35
C GLU A 56 -11.11 -5.89 -3.94
N ARG A 57 -12.07 -4.95 -4.01
CA ARG A 57 -11.81 -3.56 -4.40
C ARG A 57 -11.96 -2.67 -3.16
N LEU A 58 -10.83 -2.14 -2.69
CA LEU A 58 -10.78 -1.15 -1.63
C LEU A 58 -11.22 0.18 -2.21
N ILE A 59 -12.41 0.66 -1.85
CA ILE A 59 -12.98 1.88 -2.42
C ILE A 59 -12.37 3.09 -1.74
N LEU A 60 -12.01 4.11 -2.52
CA LEU A 60 -11.50 5.38 -2.01
C LEU A 60 -12.66 6.37 -1.80
N ASP A 61 -12.50 7.30 -0.87
CA ASP A 61 -13.42 8.42 -0.61
C ASP A 61 -13.49 9.46 -1.75
N GLY A 62 -12.71 9.25 -2.81
CA GLY A 62 -12.76 10.01 -4.05
C GLY A 62 -11.66 9.59 -5.02
N PRO A 63 -11.70 10.06 -6.28
CA PRO A 63 -10.71 9.67 -7.27
C PRO A 63 -9.34 10.30 -7.01
N LEU A 64 -8.29 9.54 -7.30
CA LEU A 64 -6.90 9.97 -7.42
C LEU A 64 -6.59 10.31 -8.87
N LEU A 65 -5.91 11.43 -9.09
CA LEU A 65 -5.34 11.77 -10.39
C LEU A 65 -4.08 10.93 -10.67
N PRO A 66 -3.62 10.85 -11.92
CA PRO A 66 -2.37 10.15 -12.25
C PRO A 66 -1.19 10.64 -11.40
N GLY A 67 -0.52 9.72 -10.71
CA GLY A 67 0.64 10.03 -9.86
C GLY A 67 1.27 8.80 -9.22
N ASP A 68 2.35 9.03 -8.46
CA ASP A 68 3.04 8.03 -7.64
C ASP A 68 2.53 8.09 -6.20
N TRP A 69 1.41 7.43 -5.93
CA TRP A 69 0.76 7.46 -4.63
C TRP A 69 1.45 6.53 -3.63
N THR A 70 1.37 6.88 -2.34
CA THR A 70 1.75 5.98 -1.24
C THR A 70 0.49 5.60 -0.48
N VAL A 71 0.24 4.31 -0.33
CA VAL A 71 -0.81 3.78 0.52
C VAL A 71 -0.19 3.28 1.82
N GLU A 72 -0.78 3.66 2.95
CA GLU A 72 -0.61 2.94 4.20
C GLU A 72 -1.64 1.79 4.20
N LEU A 73 -1.22 0.56 4.49
CA LEU A 73 -2.10 -0.59 4.60
C LEU A 73 -1.95 -1.23 5.97
N ASN A 74 -3.04 -1.19 6.73
CA ASN A 74 -3.19 -1.92 7.97
C ASN A 74 -3.94 -3.22 7.67
N TYR A 75 -3.29 -4.37 7.92
CA TYR A 75 -3.84 -5.66 7.59
C TYR A 75 -3.65 -6.69 8.71
N LEU A 76 -4.53 -7.68 8.77
CA LEU A 76 -4.39 -8.89 9.59
C LEU A 76 -4.31 -10.11 8.66
N ALA A 77 -3.27 -10.92 8.81
CA ALA A 77 -3.06 -12.11 7.98
C ALA A 77 -2.94 -13.39 8.82
N ASN A 78 -3.32 -14.53 8.24
CA ASN A 78 -3.18 -15.86 8.87
C ASN A 78 -1.81 -16.52 8.63
N SER A 79 -1.09 -16.15 7.57
CA SER A 79 0.19 -16.77 7.20
C SER A 79 1.11 -15.79 6.45
N ASP A 80 2.38 -16.17 6.29
CA ASP A 80 3.28 -15.48 5.38
C ASP A 80 2.85 -15.63 3.92
N GLY A 81 3.16 -14.63 3.10
CA GLY A 81 2.88 -14.69 1.68
C GLY A 81 3.06 -13.35 0.97
N SER A 82 2.25 -13.14 -0.05
CA SER A 82 2.18 -11.85 -0.72
C SER A 82 0.79 -11.55 -1.23
N MET A 83 0.51 -10.26 -1.37
CA MET A 83 -0.67 -9.75 -2.08
C MET A 83 -0.24 -8.89 -3.27
N ALA A 84 -1.13 -8.78 -4.22
CA ALA A 84 -1.06 -7.88 -5.35
C ALA A 84 -1.96 -6.68 -5.09
N LEU A 85 -1.44 -5.48 -5.32
CA LEU A 85 -2.17 -4.22 -5.24
C LEU A 85 -2.09 -3.47 -6.58
N ALA A 86 -3.19 -2.88 -7.02
CA ALA A 86 -3.20 -1.98 -8.17
C ALA A 86 -4.25 -0.89 -7.97
N LEU A 87 -3.93 0.36 -8.32
CA LEU A 87 -4.97 1.37 -8.53
C LEU A 87 -5.82 0.99 -9.75
N SER A 88 -7.05 1.51 -9.85
CA SER A 88 -7.96 1.24 -10.98
C SER A 88 -7.25 1.37 -12.34
N ASP A 89 -6.47 2.45 -12.50
CA ASP A 89 -5.62 2.69 -13.66
C ASP A 89 -4.15 2.69 -13.24
N GLY A 90 -3.58 1.52 -13.00
CA GLY A 90 -2.18 1.39 -12.61
C GLY A 90 -1.65 -0.04 -12.72
N PRO A 91 -0.32 -0.22 -12.76
CA PRO A 91 0.29 -1.54 -12.77
C PRO A 91 0.16 -2.23 -11.41
N GLU A 92 0.15 -3.56 -11.43
CA GLU A 92 0.19 -4.37 -10.22
C GLU A 92 1.52 -4.17 -9.46
N ARG A 93 1.44 -4.18 -8.14
CA ARG A 93 2.56 -4.13 -7.19
C ARG A 93 2.41 -5.26 -6.20
N LYS A 94 3.45 -6.11 -6.14
CA LYS A 94 3.53 -7.19 -5.17
C LYS A 94 3.95 -6.63 -3.82
N VAL A 95 3.22 -6.98 -2.77
CA VAL A 95 3.47 -6.58 -1.40
C VAL A 95 3.67 -7.82 -0.53
N PRO A 96 4.80 -7.93 0.20
CA PRO A 96 5.01 -9.02 1.14
C PRO A 96 4.04 -8.91 2.32
N VAL A 97 3.61 -10.06 2.81
CA VAL A 97 2.64 -10.20 3.91
C VAL A 97 3.23 -11.10 4.98
N HIS A 98 3.04 -10.72 6.24
CA HIS A 98 3.42 -11.49 7.42
C HIS A 98 2.19 -11.76 8.30
N PRO A 99 2.17 -12.87 9.07
CA PRO A 99 1.04 -13.20 9.94
C PRO A 99 0.82 -12.15 11.03
N GLY A 100 -0.42 -12.07 11.52
CA GLY A 100 -0.82 -11.14 12.56
C GLY A 100 -1.18 -9.74 12.04
N LEU A 101 -1.35 -8.80 12.96
CA LEU A 101 -1.67 -7.41 12.66
C LEU A 101 -0.40 -6.65 12.25
N ASN A 102 -0.42 -6.11 11.04
CA ASN A 102 0.74 -5.50 10.41
C ASN A 102 0.36 -4.20 9.72
N ARG A 103 1.38 -3.36 9.53
CA ARG A 103 1.31 -2.14 8.73
C ARG A 103 2.40 -2.16 7.68
N VAL A 104 2.01 -1.95 6.43
CA VAL A 104 2.93 -1.85 5.29
C VAL A 104 2.62 -0.60 4.48
N TYR A 105 3.65 0.01 3.95
CA TYR A 105 3.55 1.12 3.01
C TYR A 105 3.90 0.62 1.63
N ALA A 106 3.06 0.93 0.64
CA ALA A 106 3.31 0.55 -0.75
C ALA A 106 3.21 1.78 -1.66
N ARG A 107 4.14 1.90 -2.61
CA ARG A 107 4.07 2.89 -3.68
C ARG A 107 3.26 2.32 -4.84
N LEU A 108 2.12 2.94 -5.12
CA LEU A 108 1.19 2.58 -6.18
C LEU A 108 1.13 3.71 -7.23
N PRO A 109 1.83 3.56 -8.36
CA PRO A 109 1.61 4.46 -9.49
C PRO A 109 0.23 4.24 -10.10
N GLY A 110 -0.43 5.32 -10.53
CA GLY A 110 -1.69 5.23 -11.26
C GLY A 110 -2.69 6.31 -10.90
N ALA A 111 -3.95 6.04 -11.25
CA ALA A 111 -5.12 6.89 -11.00
C ALA A 111 -6.35 6.04 -10.66
N GLY A 112 -7.44 6.71 -10.27
CA GLY A 112 -8.75 6.09 -10.09
C GLY A 112 -9.29 6.15 -8.68
N ASP A 113 -10.37 5.41 -8.45
CA ASP A 113 -11.24 5.49 -7.28
C ASP A 113 -11.17 4.28 -6.36
N ALA A 114 -10.34 3.28 -6.69
CA ALA A 114 -10.20 2.07 -5.92
C ALA A 114 -8.79 1.49 -6.01
N ILE A 115 -8.45 0.67 -5.02
CA ILE A 115 -7.28 -0.22 -5.07
C ILE A 115 -7.80 -1.66 -5.15
N THR A 116 -7.47 -2.37 -6.22
CA THR A 116 -7.73 -3.80 -6.34
C THR A 116 -6.70 -4.58 -5.56
N VAL A 117 -7.14 -5.54 -4.76
CA VAL A 117 -6.28 -6.41 -3.95
C VAL A 117 -6.58 -7.87 -4.23
N ARG A 118 -5.52 -8.65 -4.41
CA ARG A 118 -5.60 -10.10 -4.60
C ARG A 118 -4.52 -10.79 -3.77
N ALA A 119 -4.89 -11.82 -3.02
CA ALA A 119 -3.90 -12.66 -2.37
C ALA A 119 -3.20 -13.56 -3.40
N ASN A 120 -1.88 -13.64 -3.37
CA ASN A 120 -1.09 -14.45 -4.31
C ASN A 120 -0.73 -15.83 -3.74
N THR A 121 -0.79 -15.99 -2.42
CA THR A 121 -0.36 -17.21 -1.73
C THR A 121 -1.58 -18.07 -1.41
N THR A 122 -1.50 -19.37 -1.73
CA THR A 122 -2.56 -20.34 -1.42
C THR A 122 -2.88 -20.33 0.08
N ALA A 123 -4.18 -20.38 0.41
CA ALA A 123 -4.70 -20.31 1.78
C ALA A 123 -4.40 -19.02 2.56
N LEU A 124 -3.79 -17.99 1.95
CA LEU A 124 -3.62 -16.69 2.58
C LEU A 124 -4.97 -15.98 2.66
N SER A 125 -5.35 -15.56 3.87
CA SER A 125 -6.54 -14.77 4.16
C SER A 125 -6.12 -13.46 4.80
N LEU A 126 -6.69 -12.36 4.33
CA LEU A 126 -6.36 -11.01 4.77
C LEU A 126 -7.62 -10.28 5.21
N CYS A 127 -7.53 -9.56 6.31
CA CYS A 127 -8.43 -8.47 6.66
C CYS A 127 -7.71 -7.15 6.43
N ILE A 128 -8.29 -6.25 5.64
CA ILE A 128 -7.71 -4.94 5.34
C ILE A 128 -8.65 -3.85 5.85
N GLY A 129 -8.09 -2.98 6.70
CA GLY A 129 -8.81 -1.85 7.28
C GLY A 129 -8.79 -0.59 6.40
N ALA A 130 -9.53 0.43 6.85
CA ALA A 130 -9.44 1.78 6.32
C ALA A 130 -8.03 2.35 6.55
N ALA A 131 -7.52 3.09 5.58
CA ALA A 131 -6.18 3.66 5.66
C ALA A 131 -5.96 4.79 4.65
N PRO A 132 -5.02 5.72 4.91
CA PRO A 132 -4.78 6.86 4.04
C PRO A 132 -3.99 6.48 2.78
N VAL A 133 -4.25 7.25 1.72
CA VAL A 133 -3.49 7.27 0.47
C VAL A 133 -3.07 8.70 0.18
N GLY A 134 -1.79 8.92 -0.09
CA GLY A 134 -1.27 10.26 -0.33
C GLY A 134 0.24 10.32 -0.55
N PHE A 135 0.79 11.49 -0.25
CA PHE A 135 2.22 11.78 -0.35
C PHE A 135 2.90 11.60 1.01
N LEU A 136 4.23 11.68 1.03
CA LEU A 136 4.99 11.67 2.27
C LEU A 136 5.02 13.08 2.87
N ALA A 137 4.77 13.16 4.17
CA ALA A 137 5.04 14.34 4.98
C ALA A 137 5.86 13.93 6.22
N PRO A 138 6.63 14.84 6.82
CA PRO A 138 7.28 14.58 8.10
C PRO A 138 6.25 14.12 9.14
N ALA A 139 6.63 13.12 9.94
CA ALA A 139 5.79 12.56 10.99
C ALA A 139 5.37 13.63 12.01
#